data_AF-A0A8T6V0A8-F1
#
_entry.id   AF-A0A8T6V0A8-F1
#
_cell.length_a   1.000
_cell.length_b   1.000
_cell.length_c   1.000
_cell.angle_alpha   90.00
_cell.angle_beta   90.00
_cell.angle_gamma   90.00
#
_symmetry.space_group_name_H-M   'P 1'
#
loop_
_entity.id
_entity.type
_entity.pdbx_description
1 polymer ?
#
loop_
_entity_poly.entity_id
_entity_poly.type
_entity_poly.pdbx_seq_one_letter_code
_entity_poly.pdbx_strand_id
1 'polypeptide(L)'
;MSQEATVDIHISKFKINNTGDISTKEIKQSIATEFPSMLPWKKKPVYDEEIFKEDIIRIANLYTEYGFYDVKVNYNVEQKNNSKVEIEIDIDRGEQIVLTELNLAIKPPLPDEDLADLIDNLSLKQDGFFSAKEYQRAKNIIKNHFSNKGYPFAEISSEALVNRAQKWAKVSIEVNRGAQYFFGDEVIEGNKKIENKIIDRELKYKPEQIYSLQNLDKTRLAIFALGYFSSVVIDTNFKEEEKIVDTTIRVEEKKLGSVKLGVGFGTEDLFRGQIIWNQKNLFGGARDLEVAGKFSFLTQRLSASLTQPYLFDKEMDFISTLSTSKDDFPSYTSENLNFSNEITKKIFNDINFNTSFSVQYSRLSEISGSTSDFVEDDEYFLTFFNIGLDRSTV
;
A
#
# COMPACT_ATOMS: atom_id res chain seq x y z
N MET A 1 -56.40 -0.13 21.33
CA MET A 1 -55.17 0.68 21.32
C MET A 1 -54.36 0.22 20.12
N SER A 2 -54.59 0.88 18.98
CA SER A 2 -53.82 0.67 17.75
C SER A 2 -52.45 1.33 17.91
N GLN A 3 -51.38 0.56 17.77
CA GLN A 3 -50.04 1.10 17.61
C GLN A 3 -50.02 1.90 16.30
N GLU A 4 -49.89 3.23 16.38
CA GLU A 4 -49.60 4.05 15.21
C GLU A 4 -48.24 3.60 14.67
N ALA A 5 -48.23 3.11 13.42
CA ALA A 5 -46.99 2.83 12.72
C ALA A 5 -46.24 4.16 12.54
N THR A 6 -45.12 4.33 13.25
CA THR A 6 -44.19 5.44 13.02
C THR A 6 -43.69 5.34 11.59
N VAL A 7 -44.07 6.28 10.74
CA VAL A 7 -43.60 6.35 9.36
C VAL A 7 -42.13 6.75 9.39
N ASP A 8 -41.25 5.86 8.90
CA ASP A 8 -39.83 6.19 8.75
C ASP A 8 -39.67 7.41 7.83
N ILE A 9 -39.00 8.44 8.35
CA ILE A 9 -38.63 9.62 7.59
C ILE A 9 -37.27 9.36 6.95
N HIS A 10 -37.13 9.58 5.65
CA HIS A 10 -35.90 9.33 4.91
C HIS A 10 -35.21 10.60 4.46
N ILE A 11 -33.87 10.58 4.42
CA ILE A 11 -33.07 11.70 3.92
C ILE A 11 -33.08 11.67 2.39
N SER A 12 -33.75 12.61 1.73
CA SER A 12 -33.77 12.70 0.26
C SER A 12 -32.57 13.45 -0.30
N LYS A 13 -32.06 14.44 0.45
CA LYS A 13 -30.93 15.30 0.07
C LYS A 13 -30.13 15.67 1.32
N PHE A 14 -28.80 15.64 1.19
CA PHE A 14 -27.87 16.07 2.22
C PHE A 14 -26.80 16.96 1.57
N LYS A 15 -26.71 18.21 1.99
CA LYS A 15 -25.77 19.21 1.44
C LYS A 15 -24.94 19.80 2.58
N ILE A 16 -23.64 19.95 2.33
CA ILE A 16 -22.71 20.64 3.23
C ILE A 16 -22.09 21.78 2.44
N ASN A 17 -22.17 23.00 2.98
CA ASN A 17 -21.57 24.20 2.41
C ASN A 17 -20.36 24.64 3.22
N ASN A 18 -19.52 25.49 2.61
CA ASN A 18 -18.40 26.17 3.28
C ASN A 18 -17.40 25.24 3.99
N THR A 19 -17.08 24.10 3.37
CA THR A 19 -16.18 23.11 3.97
C THR A 19 -14.75 23.61 4.17
N GLY A 20 -14.33 24.62 3.42
CA GLY A 20 -12.97 25.15 3.47
C GLY A 20 -11.94 24.09 3.06
N ASP A 21 -10.89 23.94 3.87
CA ASP A 21 -9.75 23.06 3.60
C ASP A 21 -10.00 21.59 4.01
N ILE A 22 -11.09 21.32 4.73
CA ILE A 22 -11.48 19.96 5.12
C ILE A 22 -12.36 19.36 4.02
N SER A 23 -11.98 18.19 3.51
CA SER A 23 -12.73 17.56 2.43
C SER A 23 -14.10 17.06 2.90
N THR A 24 -15.11 17.11 2.02
CA THR A 24 -16.44 16.55 2.32
C THR A 24 -16.37 15.06 2.67
N LYS A 25 -15.36 14.33 2.16
CA LYS A 25 -15.15 12.91 2.49
C LYS A 25 -14.75 12.74 3.95
N GLU A 26 -13.86 13.58 4.48
CA GLU A 26 -13.46 13.55 5.88
C GLU A 26 -14.64 13.87 6.81
N ILE A 27 -15.43 14.90 6.47
CA ILE A 27 -16.65 15.24 7.23
C ILE A 27 -17.65 14.08 7.22
N LYS A 28 -17.81 13.41 6.07
CA LYS A 28 -18.65 12.21 5.96
C LYS A 28 -18.18 11.06 6.83
N GLN A 29 -16.87 10.90 7.01
CA GLN A 29 -16.28 9.84 7.82
C GLN A 29 -16.36 10.14 9.32
N SER A 30 -16.50 11.41 9.72
CA SER A 30 -16.63 11.81 11.12
C SER A 30 -18.07 11.74 11.65
N ILE A 31 -19.06 11.49 10.80
CA ILE A 31 -20.48 11.47 11.18
C ILE A 31 -21.11 10.10 10.96
N ALA A 32 -22.18 9.80 11.69
CA ALA A 32 -22.92 8.55 11.57
C ALA A 32 -24.10 8.66 10.57
N THR A 33 -24.63 9.86 10.36
CA THR A 33 -25.72 10.11 9.43
C THR A 33 -25.31 9.73 8.01
N GLU A 34 -26.00 8.73 7.46
CA GLU A 34 -25.73 8.24 6.12
C GLU A 34 -26.17 9.24 5.05
N PHE A 35 -25.36 9.35 3.98
CA PHE A 35 -25.69 10.21 2.85
C PHE A 35 -26.58 9.46 1.85
N PRO A 36 -27.62 10.12 1.30
CA PRO A 36 -28.44 9.51 0.28
C PRO A 36 -27.62 9.21 -0.98
N SER A 37 -27.68 7.95 -1.43
CA SER A 37 -27.09 7.54 -2.71
C SER A 37 -27.70 8.30 -3.89
N MET A 38 -26.88 8.63 -4.90
CA MET A 38 -27.36 9.17 -6.18
C MET A 38 -28.01 8.10 -7.08
N LEU A 39 -27.73 6.82 -6.85
CA LEU A 39 -28.31 5.70 -7.60
C LEU A 39 -29.81 5.53 -7.27
N PRO A 40 -30.71 5.50 -8.27
CA PRO A 40 -32.16 5.49 -8.05
C PRO A 40 -32.70 4.20 -7.43
N TRP A 41 -31.98 3.08 -7.51
CA TRP A 41 -32.38 1.78 -6.96
C TRP A 41 -31.93 1.52 -5.52
N LYS A 42 -31.11 2.40 -4.92
CA LYS A 42 -30.69 2.25 -3.51
C LYS A 42 -31.71 2.89 -2.57
N LYS A 43 -32.06 2.18 -1.49
CA LYS A 43 -32.91 2.71 -0.42
C LYS A 43 -32.25 3.95 0.19
N LYS A 44 -33.03 5.01 0.41
CA LYS A 44 -32.57 6.23 1.08
C LYS A 44 -32.41 5.96 2.58
N PRO A 45 -31.41 6.55 3.25
CA PRO A 45 -31.18 6.32 4.67
C PRO A 45 -32.32 6.92 5.51
N VAL A 46 -32.56 6.34 6.69
CA VAL A 46 -33.54 6.86 7.66
C VAL A 46 -32.92 8.08 8.34
N TYR A 47 -33.73 9.11 8.56
CA TYR A 47 -33.36 10.28 9.33
C TYR A 47 -33.61 10.00 10.82
N ASP A 48 -32.54 10.15 11.60
CA ASP A 48 -32.58 10.10 13.05
C ASP A 48 -32.09 11.45 13.59
N GLU A 49 -32.97 12.18 14.27
CA GLU A 49 -32.68 13.53 14.76
C GLU A 49 -31.62 13.54 15.87
N GLU A 50 -31.59 12.50 16.71
CA GLU A 50 -30.64 12.40 17.82
C GLU A 50 -29.23 12.17 17.27
N ILE A 51 -29.09 11.19 16.37
CA ILE A 51 -27.82 10.92 15.67
C ILE A 51 -27.36 12.17 14.90
N PHE A 52 -28.27 12.84 14.20
CA PHE A 52 -27.92 14.04 13.44
C PHE A 52 -27.42 15.19 14.34
N LYS A 53 -28.05 15.41 15.50
CA LYS A 53 -27.59 16.44 16.46
C LYS A 53 -26.22 16.10 17.05
N GLU A 54 -25.94 14.84 17.35
CA GLU A 54 -24.59 14.42 17.73
C GLU A 54 -23.57 14.67 16.62
N ASP A 55 -23.97 14.42 15.37
CA ASP A 55 -23.10 14.63 14.22
C ASP A 55 -22.73 16.11 14.03
N ILE A 56 -23.61 17.06 14.34
CA ILE A 56 -23.27 18.49 14.35
C ILE A 56 -22.12 18.78 15.32
N ILE A 57 -22.12 18.14 16.50
CA ILE A 57 -21.04 18.25 17.48
C ILE A 57 -19.77 17.58 16.95
N ARG A 58 -19.88 16.40 16.30
CA ARG A 58 -18.73 15.72 15.69
C ARG A 58 -18.07 16.57 14.60
N ILE A 59 -18.87 17.25 13.77
CA ILE A 59 -18.37 18.20 12.77
C ILE A 59 -17.64 19.35 13.47
N ALA A 60 -18.25 19.99 14.47
CA ALA A 60 -17.58 21.08 15.21
C ALA A 60 -16.26 20.63 15.85
N ASN A 61 -16.22 19.43 16.43
CA ASN A 61 -15.00 18.84 17.00
C ASN A 61 -13.94 18.57 15.94
N LEU A 62 -14.32 18.06 14.76
CA LEU A 62 -13.39 17.88 13.63
C LEU A 62 -12.71 19.20 13.27
N TYR A 63 -13.46 20.29 13.11
CA TYR A 63 -12.88 21.61 12.83
C TYR A 63 -11.99 22.12 13.97
N THR A 64 -12.39 21.87 15.22
CA THR A 64 -11.57 22.20 16.39
C THR A 64 -10.23 21.44 16.38
N GLU A 65 -10.20 20.17 15.94
CA GLU A 65 -8.96 19.39 15.79
C GLU A 65 -7.99 20.00 14.77
N TYR A 66 -8.54 20.70 13.75
CA TYR A 66 -7.78 21.46 12.75
C TYR A 66 -7.44 22.89 13.20
N GLY A 67 -7.81 23.30 14.41
CA GLY A 67 -7.42 24.61 14.99
C GLY A 67 -8.48 25.71 14.84
N PHE A 68 -9.69 25.36 14.41
CA PHE A 68 -10.82 26.29 14.29
C PHE A 68 -11.70 26.24 15.55
N TYR A 69 -11.25 26.87 16.64
CA TYR A 69 -11.93 26.78 17.95
C TYR A 69 -13.24 27.57 18.06
N ASP A 70 -13.48 28.49 17.12
CA ASP A 70 -14.68 29.34 17.08
C ASP A 70 -15.71 28.84 16.05
N VAL A 71 -15.53 27.61 15.55
CA VAL A 71 -16.41 27.01 14.55
C VAL A 71 -17.87 26.99 15.02
N LYS A 72 -18.76 27.35 14.11
CA LYS A 72 -20.22 27.24 14.26
C LYS A 72 -20.76 26.41 13.12
N VAL A 73 -21.46 25.34 13.48
CA VAL A 73 -22.11 24.46 12.51
C VAL A 73 -23.60 24.76 12.56
N ASN A 74 -24.05 25.54 11.58
CA ASN A 74 -25.46 25.85 11.41
C ASN A 74 -26.10 24.76 10.54
N TYR A 75 -27.35 24.43 10.81
CA TYR A 75 -28.06 23.43 10.02
C TYR A 75 -29.53 23.82 9.82
N ASN A 76 -30.09 23.31 8.73
CA ASN A 76 -31.51 23.39 8.43
C ASN A 76 -31.99 21.99 8.01
N VAL A 77 -33.03 21.50 8.69
CA VAL A 77 -33.71 20.25 8.35
C VAL A 77 -35.10 20.60 7.86
N GLU A 78 -35.32 20.49 6.56
CA GLU A 78 -36.59 20.83 5.92
C GLU A 78 -37.39 19.54 5.65
N GLN A 79 -38.54 19.39 6.29
CA GLN A 79 -39.46 18.30 6.01
C GLN A 79 -40.23 18.60 4.71
N LYS A 80 -39.97 17.83 3.65
CA LYS A 80 -40.66 17.99 2.36
C LYS A 80 -42.03 17.33 2.34
N ASN A 81 -42.20 16.22 3.07
CA ASN A 81 -43.47 15.53 3.27
C ASN A 81 -43.38 14.57 4.48
N ASN A 82 -44.43 13.78 4.71
CA ASN A 82 -44.53 12.86 5.85
C ASN A 82 -43.47 11.74 5.88
N SER A 83 -42.66 11.58 4.84
CA SER A 83 -41.64 10.52 4.75
C SER A 83 -40.26 10.99 4.26
N LYS A 84 -40.05 12.30 4.06
CA LYS A 84 -38.81 12.85 3.50
C LYS A 84 -38.34 14.14 4.16
N VAL A 85 -37.05 14.21 4.43
CA VAL A 85 -36.35 15.42 4.86
C VAL A 85 -35.18 15.75 3.93
N GLU A 86 -34.89 17.04 3.81
CA GLU A 86 -33.67 17.57 3.22
C GLU A 86 -32.85 18.26 4.31
N ILE A 87 -31.55 17.95 4.33
CA ILE A 87 -30.61 18.47 5.31
C ILE A 87 -29.62 19.37 4.60
N GLU A 88 -29.47 20.59 5.10
CA GLU A 88 -28.41 21.51 4.71
C GLU A 88 -27.60 21.91 5.94
N ILE A 89 -26.28 21.70 5.87
CA ILE A 89 -25.32 22.15 6.88
C ILE A 89 -24.50 23.28 6.28
N ASP A 90 -24.34 24.35 7.04
CA ASP A 90 -23.47 25.48 6.73
C ASP A 90 -22.44 25.69 7.84
N ILE A 91 -21.17 25.72 7.47
CA ILE A 91 -20.06 25.73 8.42
C ILE A 91 -19.39 27.11 8.39
N ASP A 92 -19.50 27.83 9.49
CA ASP A 92 -18.69 29.00 9.77
C ASP A 92 -17.48 28.56 10.60
N ARG A 93 -16.34 28.37 9.96
CA ARG A 93 -15.11 27.89 10.60
C ARG A 93 -14.47 28.91 11.55
N GLY A 94 -14.77 30.20 11.40
CA GLY A 94 -14.01 31.25 12.08
C GLY A 94 -12.52 31.27 11.72
N GLU A 95 -11.71 31.95 12.54
CA GLU A 95 -10.26 32.06 12.35
C GLU A 95 -9.51 30.87 12.96
N GLN A 96 -8.48 30.40 12.24
CA GLN A 96 -7.58 29.36 12.72
C GLN A 96 -6.53 29.95 13.67
N ILE A 97 -6.11 29.17 14.66
CA ILE A 97 -5.05 29.59 15.58
C ILE A 97 -3.70 29.60 14.86
N VAL A 98 -2.94 30.68 15.03
CA VAL A 98 -1.57 30.81 14.51
C VAL A 98 -0.55 30.38 15.57
N LEU A 99 0.43 29.57 15.20
CA LEU A 99 1.53 29.18 16.07
C LEU A 99 2.60 30.30 16.07
N THR A 100 2.61 31.13 17.10
CA THR A 100 3.53 32.28 17.18
C THR A 100 4.89 31.93 17.76
N GLU A 101 5.01 30.81 18.48
CA GLU A 101 6.26 30.39 19.10
C GLU A 101 6.34 28.86 19.11
N LEU A 102 7.47 28.33 18.63
CA LEU A 102 7.82 26.92 18.71
C LEU A 102 9.21 26.79 19.33
N ASN A 103 9.26 26.36 20.59
CA ASN A 103 10.51 26.08 21.29
C ASN A 103 10.77 24.57 21.31
N LEU A 104 11.90 24.16 20.75
CA LEU A 104 12.35 22.77 20.75
C LEU A 104 13.70 22.68 21.47
N ALA A 105 13.71 22.09 22.67
CA ALA A 105 14.91 21.84 23.45
C ALA A 105 15.25 20.36 23.45
N ILE A 106 16.50 20.01 23.13
CA ILE A 106 16.96 18.62 23.04
C ILE A 106 18.15 18.42 23.96
N LYS A 107 18.09 17.38 24.80
CA LYS A 107 19.12 17.03 25.77
C LYS A 107 19.59 15.58 25.55
N PRO A 108 20.91 15.37 25.31
CA PRO A 108 21.92 16.36 24.93
C PRO A 108 21.59 17.05 23.59
N PRO A 109 22.20 18.21 23.27
CA PRO A 109 22.00 18.89 21.99
C PRO A 109 22.31 18.01 20.79
N LEU A 110 21.59 18.20 19.69
CA LEU A 110 21.90 17.61 18.38
C LEU A 110 22.93 18.45 17.63
N PRO A 111 23.69 17.86 16.69
CA PRO A 111 24.38 18.62 15.66
C PRO A 111 23.41 19.53 14.89
N ASP A 112 23.86 20.70 14.46
CA ASP A 112 23.01 21.71 13.80
C ASP A 112 22.29 21.15 12.56
N GLU A 113 22.95 20.29 11.79
CA GLU A 113 22.37 19.65 10.60
C GLU A 113 21.21 18.70 10.96
N ASP A 114 21.39 17.83 11.97
CA ASP A 114 20.33 16.93 12.44
C ASP A 114 19.15 17.70 13.06
N LEU A 115 19.44 18.81 13.75
CA LEU A 115 18.41 19.68 14.31
C LEU A 115 17.61 20.38 13.21
N ALA A 116 18.29 20.88 12.18
CA ALA A 116 17.65 21.51 11.03
C ALA A 116 16.74 20.52 10.28
N ASP A 117 17.23 19.30 9.98
CA ASP A 117 16.43 18.24 9.36
C ASP A 117 15.20 17.88 10.20
N LEU A 118 15.36 17.77 11.53
CA LEU A 118 14.22 17.52 12.42
C LEU A 118 13.18 18.64 12.32
N ILE A 119 13.60 19.91 12.44
CA ILE A 119 12.71 21.07 12.38
C ILE A 119 12.03 21.17 11.02
N ASP A 120 12.75 20.90 9.93
CA ASP A 120 12.23 20.92 8.56
C ASP A 120 11.15 19.85 8.33
N ASN A 121 11.28 18.70 8.97
CA ASN A 121 10.28 17.63 8.90
C ASN A 121 9.12 17.79 9.89
N LEU A 122 9.18 18.71 10.87
CA LEU A 122 8.06 18.95 11.78
C LEU A 122 6.83 19.45 11.04
N SER A 123 5.68 18.94 11.44
CA SER A 123 4.40 19.36 10.87
C SER A 123 3.88 20.67 11.47
N LEU A 124 4.40 21.07 12.64
CA LEU A 124 4.26 22.41 13.19
C LEU A 124 5.40 23.30 12.72
N LYS A 125 5.05 24.49 12.22
CA LYS A 125 5.99 25.53 11.80
C LYS A 125 5.68 26.81 12.56
N GLN A 126 6.73 27.50 13.02
CA GLN A 126 6.58 28.86 13.55
C GLN A 126 5.95 29.74 12.47
N ASP A 127 5.04 30.61 12.89
CA ASP A 127 4.20 31.49 12.05
C ASP A 127 3.22 30.74 11.12
N GLY A 128 3.14 29.41 11.24
CA GLY A 128 2.12 28.57 10.60
C GLY A 128 0.86 28.43 11.46
N PHE A 129 -0.03 27.52 11.07
CA PHE A 129 -1.25 27.23 11.84
C PHE A 129 -1.02 26.17 12.92
N PHE A 130 -1.64 26.37 14.08
CA PHE A 130 -1.68 25.39 15.15
C PHE A 130 -2.95 24.56 15.08
N SER A 131 -2.81 23.25 15.28
CA SER A 131 -3.93 22.36 15.49
C SER A 131 -3.55 21.23 16.44
N ALA A 132 -4.53 20.65 17.13
CA ALA A 132 -4.28 19.52 18.02
C ALA A 132 -3.74 18.31 17.23
N LYS A 133 -4.24 18.12 16.00
CA LYS A 133 -3.80 17.08 15.08
C LYS A 133 -2.32 17.25 14.71
N GLU A 134 -1.91 18.46 14.32
CA GLU A 134 -0.53 18.74 13.96
C GLU A 134 0.41 18.70 15.16
N TYR A 135 -0.05 19.08 16.35
CA TYR A 135 0.71 18.92 17.58
C TYR A 135 1.03 17.46 17.91
N GLN A 136 0.04 16.56 17.83
CA GLN A 136 0.29 15.13 18.03
C GLN A 136 1.19 14.55 16.92
N ARG A 137 1.00 14.99 15.68
CA ARG A 137 1.85 14.58 14.55
C ARG A 137 3.30 15.00 14.75
N ALA A 138 3.56 16.22 15.19
CA ALA A 138 4.90 16.71 15.53
C ALA A 138 5.55 15.84 16.63
N LYS A 139 4.83 15.51 17.70
CA LYS A 139 5.34 14.60 18.76
C LYS A 139 5.72 13.23 18.21
N ASN A 140 4.90 12.66 17.31
CA ASN A 140 5.20 11.38 16.68
C ASN A 140 6.40 11.46 15.73
N ILE A 141 6.55 12.55 14.98
CA ILE A 141 7.71 12.80 14.11
C ILE A 141 8.99 12.84 14.96
N ILE A 142 8.98 13.58 16.07
CA ILE A 142 10.10 13.66 17.02
C ILE A 142 10.43 12.27 17.59
N LYS A 143 9.41 11.56 18.10
CA LYS A 143 9.59 10.20 18.65
C LYS A 143 10.24 9.27 17.63
N ASN A 144 9.72 9.27 16.40
CA ASN A 144 10.20 8.40 15.33
C ASN A 144 11.60 8.80 14.86
N HIS A 145 11.91 10.10 14.76
CA HIS A 145 13.26 10.58 14.45
C HIS A 145 14.29 10.02 15.44
N PHE A 146 14.02 10.15 16.75
CA PHE A 146 14.90 9.61 17.77
C PHE A 146 14.99 8.08 17.74
N SER A 147 13.85 7.40 17.59
CA SER A 147 13.81 5.93 17.46
C SER A 147 14.62 5.44 16.25
N ASN A 148 14.61 6.18 15.15
CA ASN A 148 15.37 5.86 13.92
C ASN A 148 16.87 6.15 14.03
N LYS A 149 17.28 6.96 15.01
CA LYS A 149 18.69 7.29 15.31
C LYS A 149 19.22 6.48 16.50
N GLY A 150 18.51 5.44 16.94
CA GLY A 150 18.92 4.54 18.01
C GLY A 150 18.42 4.92 19.41
N TYR A 151 17.49 5.86 19.55
CA TYR A 151 16.98 6.31 20.85
C TYR A 151 15.51 5.89 21.04
N PRO A 152 15.22 4.59 21.23
CA PRO A 152 13.85 4.06 21.31
C PRO A 152 13.08 4.56 22.55
N PHE A 153 13.80 4.91 23.61
CA PHE A 153 13.25 5.38 24.89
C PHE A 153 13.38 6.89 25.08
N ALA A 154 13.47 7.66 23.99
CA ALA A 154 13.50 9.11 24.08
C ALA A 154 12.21 9.63 24.75
N GLU A 155 12.37 10.41 25.82
CA GLU A 155 11.27 10.99 26.58
C GLU A 155 10.93 12.37 26.00
N ILE A 156 9.65 12.58 25.71
CA ILE A 156 9.15 13.84 25.14
C ILE A 156 8.21 14.47 26.17
N SER A 157 8.63 15.61 26.73
CA SER A 157 7.79 16.49 27.52
C SER A 157 7.34 17.64 26.63
N SER A 158 6.03 17.90 26.55
CA SER A 158 5.52 18.93 25.64
C SER A 158 4.30 19.64 26.20
N GLU A 159 4.27 20.96 26.04
CA GLU A 159 3.17 21.84 26.45
C GLU A 159 2.74 22.73 25.29
N ALA A 160 1.42 22.94 25.17
CA ALA A 160 0.83 23.84 24.19
C ALA A 160 -0.12 24.81 24.89
N LEU A 161 0.17 26.11 24.80
CA LEU A 161 -0.65 27.18 25.33
C LEU A 161 -1.46 27.79 24.18
N VAL A 162 -2.78 27.68 24.23
CA VAL A 162 -3.68 28.16 23.17
C VAL A 162 -4.52 29.33 23.68
N ASN A 163 -4.37 30.49 23.05
CA ASN A 163 -5.20 31.66 23.32
C ASN A 163 -6.26 31.82 22.23
N ARG A 164 -7.50 31.42 22.55
CA ARG A 164 -8.63 31.50 21.62
C ARG A 164 -9.08 32.92 21.32
N ALA A 165 -8.94 33.84 22.26
CA ALA A 165 -9.39 35.23 22.08
C ALA A 165 -8.45 36.00 21.14
N GLN A 166 -7.14 35.82 21.30
CA GLN A 166 -6.11 36.50 20.51
C GLN A 166 -5.60 35.65 19.32
N LYS A 167 -6.18 34.47 19.10
CA LYS A 167 -5.90 33.60 17.95
C LYS A 167 -4.46 33.12 17.79
N TRP A 168 -3.75 32.92 18.90
CA TRP A 168 -2.37 32.42 18.86
C TRP A 168 -2.16 31.19 19.75
N ALA A 169 -1.16 30.39 19.42
CA ALA A 169 -0.64 29.31 20.24
C ALA A 169 0.87 29.42 20.41
N LYS A 170 1.37 28.91 21.53
CA LYS A 170 2.80 28.70 21.80
C LYS A 170 3.02 27.25 22.18
N VAL A 171 4.04 26.63 21.59
CA VAL A 171 4.38 25.23 21.83
C VAL A 171 5.80 25.14 22.35
N SER A 172 5.98 24.42 23.46
CA SER A 172 7.29 24.08 24.01
C SER A 172 7.43 22.57 24.06
N ILE A 173 8.49 22.05 23.46
CA ILE A 173 8.81 20.63 23.42
C ILE A 173 10.23 20.45 23.94
N GLU A 174 10.36 19.63 24.98
CA GLU A 174 11.63 19.18 25.53
C GLU A 174 11.81 17.69 25.29
N VAL A 175 12.96 17.30 24.75
CA VAL A 175 13.29 15.91 24.46
C VAL A 175 14.54 15.50 25.22
N ASN A 176 14.42 14.44 26.01
CA ASN A 176 15.56 13.73 26.57
C ASN A 176 15.80 12.47 25.73
N ARG A 177 16.94 12.41 25.03
CA ARG A 177 17.23 11.33 24.10
C ARG A 177 17.47 9.98 24.80
N GLY A 178 17.95 10.00 26.05
CA GLY A 178 18.35 8.78 26.76
C GLY A 178 19.55 8.08 26.11
N ALA A 179 19.65 6.77 26.34
CA ALA A 179 20.73 5.93 25.81
C ALA A 179 20.49 5.54 24.33
N GLN A 180 21.58 5.43 23.56
CA GLN A 180 21.54 4.90 22.20
C GLN A 180 21.64 3.37 22.23
N TYR A 181 20.84 2.71 21.41
CA TYR A 181 20.72 1.27 21.27
C TYR A 181 21.19 0.78 19.90
N PHE A 182 21.64 -0.46 19.86
CA PHE A 182 22.11 -1.16 18.67
C PHE A 182 21.33 -2.45 18.45
N PHE A 183 21.20 -2.89 17.21
CA PHE A 183 20.63 -4.20 16.92
C PHE A 183 21.55 -5.31 17.44
N GLY A 184 20.94 -6.29 18.09
CA GLY A 184 21.58 -7.52 18.57
C GLY A 184 21.30 -8.69 17.64
N ASP A 185 21.12 -9.85 18.25
CA ASP A 185 20.84 -11.10 17.53
C ASP A 185 19.41 -11.13 17.01
N GLU A 186 19.24 -11.74 15.83
CA GLU A 186 17.94 -12.07 15.25
C GLU A 186 17.59 -13.55 15.41
N VAL A 187 16.33 -13.82 15.73
CA VAL A 187 15.74 -15.16 15.76
C VAL A 187 14.56 -15.19 14.80
N ILE A 188 14.51 -16.21 13.93
CA ILE A 188 13.40 -16.40 13.00
C ILE A 188 12.59 -17.63 13.42
N GLU A 189 11.27 -17.47 13.51
CA GLU A 189 10.35 -18.52 13.92
C GLU A 189 9.17 -18.66 12.95
N GLY A 190 8.69 -19.90 12.78
CA GLY A 190 7.48 -20.22 12.02
C GLY A 190 7.69 -20.53 10.54
N ASN A 191 8.91 -20.38 10.03
CA ASN A 191 9.34 -20.75 8.69
C ASN A 191 9.74 -22.25 8.60
N LYS A 192 8.76 -23.15 8.50
CA LYS A 192 8.99 -24.60 8.44
C LYS A 192 9.52 -25.09 7.09
N LYS A 193 9.10 -24.48 5.99
CA LYS A 193 9.45 -24.85 4.61
C LYS A 193 10.35 -23.81 3.93
N ILE A 194 10.28 -22.56 4.37
CA ILE A 194 11.12 -21.46 3.87
C ILE A 194 12.42 -21.41 4.67
N GLU A 195 13.57 -21.41 4.00
CA GLU A 195 14.87 -21.35 4.66
C GLU A 195 15.13 -19.97 5.29
N ASN A 196 15.82 -19.91 6.44
CA ASN A 196 16.16 -18.63 7.11
C ASN A 196 16.83 -17.64 6.17
N LYS A 197 17.77 -18.09 5.33
CA LYS A 197 18.49 -17.25 4.35
C LYS A 197 17.57 -16.43 3.43
N ILE A 198 16.34 -16.91 3.19
CA ILE A 198 15.35 -16.24 2.35
C ILE A 198 14.77 -15.00 3.06
N ILE A 199 14.68 -15.07 4.38
CA ILE A 199 14.22 -13.99 5.27
C ILE A 199 15.40 -13.09 5.64
N ASP A 200 16.58 -13.66 5.96
CA ASP A 200 17.79 -12.92 6.38
C ASP A 200 18.21 -11.87 5.35
N ARG A 201 18.11 -12.21 4.05
CA ARG A 201 18.44 -11.27 2.97
C ARG A 201 17.48 -10.07 2.88
N GLU A 202 16.31 -10.16 3.49
CA GLU A 202 15.33 -9.07 3.51
C GLU A 202 15.50 -8.11 4.68
N LEU A 203 16.33 -8.46 5.68
CA LEU A 203 16.66 -7.58 6.79
C LEU A 203 17.29 -6.28 6.29
N LYS A 204 16.78 -5.15 6.78
CA LYS A 204 17.28 -3.80 6.48
C LYS A 204 18.21 -3.27 7.58
N TYR A 205 18.66 -4.17 8.44
CA TYR A 205 19.63 -3.92 9.49
C TYR A 205 20.54 -5.13 9.62
N LYS A 206 21.61 -4.98 10.38
CA LYS A 206 22.53 -6.05 10.80
C LYS A 206 22.83 -5.90 12.28
N PRO A 207 23.27 -6.96 12.97
CA PRO A 207 23.84 -6.84 14.30
C PRO A 207 24.88 -5.72 14.38
N GLU A 208 24.97 -5.07 15.53
CA GLU A 208 25.84 -3.92 15.84
C GLU A 208 25.50 -2.61 15.11
N GLN A 209 24.54 -2.60 14.20
CA GLN A 209 24.06 -1.35 13.60
C GLN A 209 23.17 -0.58 14.58
N ILE A 210 23.15 0.75 14.46
CA ILE A 210 22.27 1.62 15.25
C ILE A 210 20.82 1.17 15.07
N TYR A 211 20.10 1.01 16.19
CA TYR A 211 18.69 0.65 16.18
C TYR A 211 17.88 1.67 15.36
N SER A 212 16.97 1.17 14.54
CA SER A 212 16.07 2.01 13.76
C SER A 212 14.71 1.35 13.60
N LEU A 213 13.68 2.00 14.14
CA LEU A 213 12.29 1.57 13.98
C LEU A 213 11.91 1.47 12.49
N GLN A 214 12.36 2.41 11.67
CA GLN A 214 12.12 2.39 10.24
C GLN A 214 12.74 1.16 9.55
N ASN A 215 13.92 0.71 9.99
CA ASN A 215 14.53 -0.49 9.42
C ASN A 215 13.76 -1.75 9.82
N LEU A 216 13.18 -1.82 11.01
CA LEU A 216 12.25 -2.90 11.40
C LEU A 216 11.01 -2.91 10.51
N ASP A 217 10.38 -1.75 10.30
CA ASP A 217 9.20 -1.65 9.44
C ASP A 217 9.50 -2.03 7.98
N LYS A 218 10.61 -1.54 7.43
CA LYS A 218 11.04 -1.90 6.07
C LYS A 218 11.35 -3.41 5.96
N THR A 219 11.94 -3.99 7.00
CA THR A 219 12.20 -5.44 7.08
C THR A 219 10.89 -6.23 7.07
N ARG A 220 9.94 -5.87 7.93
CA ARG A 220 8.61 -6.51 7.99
C ARG A 220 7.90 -6.47 6.65
N LEU A 221 7.90 -5.30 5.99
CA LEU A 221 7.29 -5.12 4.67
C LEU A 221 8.01 -5.93 3.59
N ALA A 222 9.34 -5.98 3.60
CA ALA A 222 10.13 -6.75 2.65
C ALA A 222 9.88 -8.26 2.77
N ILE A 223 9.87 -8.80 3.99
CA ILE A 223 9.56 -10.20 4.25
C ILE A 223 8.12 -10.54 3.83
N PHE A 224 7.15 -9.66 4.11
CA PHE A 224 5.77 -9.84 3.68
C PHE A 224 5.65 -9.82 2.15
N ALA A 225 6.39 -8.94 1.47
CA ALA A 225 6.41 -8.81 0.02
C ALA A 225 6.97 -10.03 -0.72
N LEU A 226 7.78 -10.89 -0.05
CA LEU A 226 8.19 -12.19 -0.61
C LEU A 226 6.99 -13.07 -0.98
N GLY A 227 5.85 -12.85 -0.31
CA GLY A 227 4.62 -13.56 -0.61
C GLY A 227 4.73 -15.05 -0.29
N TYR A 228 5.47 -15.44 0.75
CA TYR A 228 5.45 -16.79 1.35
C TYR A 228 4.66 -16.85 2.66
N PHE A 229 4.32 -15.69 3.24
CA PHE A 229 3.74 -15.60 4.59
C PHE A 229 2.37 -14.90 4.56
N SER A 230 1.45 -15.30 5.43
CA SER A 230 0.19 -14.60 5.72
C SER A 230 0.36 -13.50 6.77
N SER A 231 1.33 -13.66 7.67
CA SER A 231 1.63 -12.73 8.74
C SER A 231 3.14 -12.66 8.97
N VAL A 232 3.63 -11.45 9.29
CA VAL A 232 5.01 -11.16 9.69
C VAL A 232 4.97 -10.20 10.86
N VAL A 233 5.45 -10.64 12.02
CA VAL A 233 5.55 -9.85 13.25
C VAL A 233 7.02 -9.82 13.65
N ILE A 234 7.51 -8.65 14.06
CA ILE A 234 8.85 -8.50 14.60
C ILE A 234 8.71 -8.03 16.04
N ASP A 235 9.00 -8.93 16.96
CA ASP A 235 9.09 -8.61 18.38
C ASP A 235 10.50 -8.09 18.69
N THR A 236 10.59 -7.13 19.61
CA THR A 236 11.86 -6.55 20.05
C THR A 236 12.06 -6.82 21.53
N ASN A 237 13.27 -7.24 21.91
CA ASN A 237 13.67 -7.43 23.29
C ASN A 237 14.82 -6.48 23.61
N PHE A 238 14.54 -5.46 24.43
CA PHE A 238 15.52 -4.45 24.82
C PHE A 238 16.32 -4.93 26.03
N LYS A 239 17.61 -5.19 25.83
CA LYS A 239 18.57 -5.46 26.91
C LYS A 239 19.14 -4.12 27.39
N GLU A 240 18.51 -3.51 28.38
CA GLU A 240 18.83 -2.15 28.84
C GLU A 240 20.29 -1.97 29.28
N GLU A 241 20.86 -2.96 29.97
CA GLU A 241 22.25 -2.92 30.47
C GLU A 241 23.26 -2.91 29.31
N GLU A 242 23.02 -3.72 28.29
CA GLU A 242 23.88 -3.87 27.11
C GLU A 242 23.61 -2.80 26.05
N LYS A 243 22.45 -2.13 26.13
CA LYS A 243 21.92 -1.22 25.09
C LYS A 243 21.77 -1.92 23.74
N ILE A 244 21.37 -3.18 23.79
CA ILE A 244 21.17 -4.04 22.63
C ILE A 244 19.69 -4.36 22.46
N VAL A 245 19.25 -4.46 21.21
CA VAL A 245 17.89 -4.84 20.84
C VAL A 245 17.94 -6.13 20.04
N ASP A 246 17.65 -7.24 20.70
CA ASP A 246 17.43 -8.50 20.00
C ASP A 246 16.07 -8.48 19.31
N THR A 247 15.96 -9.20 18.20
CA THR A 247 14.72 -9.25 17.42
C THR A 247 14.24 -10.67 17.24
N THR A 248 12.92 -10.88 17.30
CA THR A 248 12.30 -12.16 16.98
C THR A 248 11.30 -11.96 15.86
N ILE A 249 11.62 -12.50 14.69
CA ILE A 249 10.81 -12.43 13.47
C ILE A 249 9.92 -13.66 13.43
N ARG A 250 8.64 -13.48 13.77
CA ARG A 250 7.63 -14.53 13.72
C ARG A 250 6.86 -14.45 12.42
N VAL A 251 6.87 -15.53 11.66
CA VAL A 251 6.16 -15.64 10.39
C VAL A 251 5.15 -16.77 10.40
N GLU A 252 4.06 -16.60 9.65
CA GLU A 252 3.10 -17.66 9.40
C GLU A 252 3.14 -18.04 7.92
N GLU A 253 3.62 -19.24 7.58
CA GLU A 253 3.67 -19.72 6.20
C GLU A 253 2.28 -19.94 5.62
N LYS A 254 2.04 -19.41 4.42
CA LYS A 254 0.82 -19.69 3.67
C LYS A 254 0.98 -20.93 2.78
N LYS A 255 -0.13 -21.37 2.19
CA LYS A 255 -0.09 -22.41 1.15
C LYS A 255 0.73 -21.90 -0.05
N LEU A 256 1.81 -22.60 -0.35
CA LEU A 256 2.75 -22.25 -1.43
C LEU A 256 2.23 -22.63 -2.82
N GLY A 257 1.29 -23.58 -2.90
CA GLY A 257 0.61 -23.95 -4.13
C GLY A 257 -0.66 -23.12 -4.34
N SER A 258 -0.91 -22.69 -5.57
CA SER A 258 -2.16 -22.03 -5.95
C SER A 258 -2.61 -22.47 -7.34
N VAL A 259 -3.93 -22.46 -7.56
CA VAL A 259 -4.55 -22.69 -8.86
C VAL A 259 -5.42 -21.47 -9.16
N LYS A 260 -5.25 -20.87 -10.34
CA LYS A 260 -6.08 -19.79 -10.85
C LYS A 260 -6.80 -20.27 -12.11
N LEU A 261 -8.12 -20.06 -12.12
CA LEU A 261 -8.97 -20.34 -13.28
C LEU A 261 -9.47 -19.00 -13.82
N GLY A 262 -9.43 -18.82 -15.14
CA GLY A 262 -9.95 -17.64 -15.80
C GLY A 262 -10.76 -18.03 -17.02
N VAL A 263 -11.84 -17.29 -17.27
CA VAL A 263 -12.66 -17.41 -18.48
C VAL A 263 -12.92 -16.02 -19.04
N GLY A 264 -13.09 -15.91 -20.35
CA GLY A 264 -13.37 -14.64 -21.01
C GLY A 264 -14.09 -14.83 -22.34
N PHE A 265 -14.69 -13.74 -22.81
CA PHE A 265 -15.30 -13.65 -24.14
C PHE A 265 -14.78 -12.39 -24.84
N GLY A 266 -14.65 -12.40 -26.17
CA GLY A 266 -14.15 -11.27 -26.95
C GLY A 266 -14.63 -11.36 -28.40
N THR A 267 -14.48 -10.27 -29.15
CA THR A 267 -14.89 -10.22 -30.56
C THR A 267 -13.94 -10.95 -31.51
N GLU A 268 -12.66 -11.05 -31.14
CA GLU A 268 -11.62 -11.72 -31.94
C GLU A 268 -11.54 -13.21 -31.58
N ASP A 269 -11.15 -13.53 -30.35
CA ASP A 269 -10.91 -14.90 -29.88
C ASP A 269 -12.18 -15.66 -29.44
N LEU A 270 -13.35 -15.00 -29.46
CA LEU A 270 -14.59 -15.52 -28.86
C LEU A 270 -14.35 -16.00 -27.43
N PHE A 271 -14.68 -17.24 -27.11
CA PHE A 271 -14.50 -17.82 -25.78
C PHE A 271 -13.03 -18.18 -25.53
N ARG A 272 -12.52 -17.83 -24.35
CA ARG A 272 -11.19 -18.21 -23.86
C ARG A 272 -11.23 -18.70 -22.44
N GLY A 273 -10.41 -19.70 -22.14
CA GLY A 273 -10.17 -20.25 -20.81
C GLY A 273 -8.68 -20.28 -20.48
N GLN A 274 -8.35 -20.12 -19.21
CA GLN A 274 -6.99 -20.32 -18.72
C GLN A 274 -6.98 -21.03 -17.37
N ILE A 275 -5.97 -21.89 -17.20
CA ILE A 275 -5.66 -22.59 -15.95
C ILE A 275 -4.20 -22.30 -15.65
N ILE A 276 -3.91 -21.75 -14.47
CA ILE A 276 -2.55 -21.46 -14.03
C ILE A 276 -2.35 -22.17 -12.69
N TRP A 277 -1.43 -23.12 -12.65
CA TRP A 277 -0.94 -23.72 -11.42
C TRP A 277 0.41 -23.10 -11.09
N ASN A 278 0.54 -22.57 -9.87
CA ASN A 278 1.78 -21.99 -9.38
C ASN A 278 2.20 -22.70 -8.10
N GLN A 279 3.45 -23.13 -8.05
CA GLN A 279 4.08 -23.73 -6.89
C GLN A 279 5.28 -22.87 -6.46
N LYS A 280 5.10 -22.16 -5.36
CA LYS A 280 6.16 -21.37 -4.72
C LYS A 280 7.15 -22.24 -3.97
N ASN A 281 8.40 -21.77 -3.91
CA ASN A 281 9.52 -22.43 -3.22
C ASN A 281 9.68 -23.92 -3.60
N LEU A 282 9.57 -24.23 -4.90
CA LEU A 282 9.77 -25.57 -5.44
C LEU A 282 11.21 -26.04 -5.16
N PHE A 283 11.33 -27.19 -4.50
CA PHE A 283 12.61 -27.77 -4.08
C PHE A 283 13.46 -26.85 -3.18
N GLY A 284 12.86 -25.85 -2.52
CA GLY A 284 13.60 -24.86 -1.73
C GLY A 284 14.28 -23.77 -2.57
N GLY A 285 14.98 -22.85 -1.89
CA GLY A 285 15.73 -21.77 -2.53
C GLY A 285 14.88 -20.65 -3.15
N ALA A 286 13.62 -20.50 -2.73
CA ALA A 286 12.66 -19.50 -3.26
C ALA A 286 12.34 -19.63 -4.76
N ARG A 287 12.59 -20.80 -5.37
CA ARG A 287 12.25 -21.05 -6.77
C ARG A 287 10.74 -21.17 -6.95
N ASP A 288 10.20 -20.49 -7.94
CA ASP A 288 8.76 -20.55 -8.24
C ASP A 288 8.56 -21.25 -9.59
N LEU A 289 7.67 -22.24 -9.62
CA LEU A 289 7.25 -22.92 -10.86
C LEU A 289 5.83 -22.51 -11.20
N GLU A 290 5.63 -22.05 -12.43
CA GLU A 290 4.32 -21.78 -12.99
C GLU A 290 4.07 -22.69 -14.19
N VAL A 291 2.92 -23.37 -14.20
CA VAL A 291 2.43 -24.11 -15.35
C VAL A 291 1.10 -23.49 -15.76
N ALA A 292 1.02 -23.01 -17.00
CA ALA A 292 -0.15 -22.32 -17.53
C ALA A 292 -0.65 -22.98 -18.81
N GLY A 293 -1.95 -23.30 -18.85
CA GLY A 293 -2.67 -23.68 -20.05
C GLY A 293 -3.65 -22.57 -20.44
N LYS A 294 -3.58 -22.10 -21.68
CA LYS A 294 -4.50 -21.13 -22.27
C LYS A 294 -5.16 -21.75 -23.50
N PHE A 295 -6.47 -21.60 -23.60
CA PHE A 295 -7.27 -22.17 -24.67
C PHE A 295 -8.26 -21.12 -25.18
N SER A 296 -8.17 -20.77 -26.45
CA SER A 296 -9.18 -20.00 -27.18
C SER A 296 -9.42 -20.67 -28.54
N PHE A 297 -10.33 -20.11 -29.34
CA PHE A 297 -10.54 -20.59 -30.70
C PHE A 297 -9.34 -20.35 -31.61
N LEU A 298 -8.57 -19.29 -31.37
CA LEU A 298 -7.39 -18.95 -32.19
C LEU A 298 -6.08 -19.49 -31.61
N THR A 299 -5.97 -19.64 -30.29
CA THR A 299 -4.69 -20.00 -29.64
C THR A 299 -4.89 -21.07 -28.58
N GLN A 300 -4.10 -22.12 -28.67
CA GLN A 300 -3.91 -23.11 -27.61
C GLN A 300 -2.46 -23.06 -27.17
N ARG A 301 -2.19 -22.83 -25.88
CA ARG A 301 -0.83 -22.68 -25.36
C ARG A 301 -0.67 -23.41 -24.04
N LEU A 302 0.41 -24.18 -23.92
CA LEU A 302 0.88 -24.75 -22.66
C LEU A 302 2.28 -24.21 -22.38
N SER A 303 2.52 -23.69 -21.19
CA SER A 303 3.83 -23.22 -20.76
C SER A 303 4.19 -23.68 -19.36
N ALA A 304 5.47 -23.96 -19.15
CA ALA A 304 6.08 -24.17 -17.86
C ALA A 304 7.22 -23.17 -17.69
N SER A 305 7.18 -22.37 -16.63
CA SER A 305 8.15 -21.32 -16.32
C SER A 305 8.72 -21.53 -14.93
N LEU A 306 10.04 -21.66 -14.83
CA LEU A 306 10.78 -21.73 -13.58
C LEU A 306 11.49 -20.40 -13.34
N THR A 307 11.15 -19.74 -12.24
CA THR A 307 11.82 -18.52 -11.76
C THR A 307 12.75 -18.87 -10.62
N GLN A 308 14.05 -18.63 -10.80
CA GLN A 308 15.05 -18.60 -9.74
C GLN A 308 15.29 -17.13 -9.38
N PRO A 309 14.70 -16.63 -8.29
CA PRO A 309 15.01 -15.28 -7.85
C PRO A 309 16.39 -15.24 -7.22
N TYR A 310 17.02 -14.07 -7.24
CA TYR A 310 18.31 -13.83 -6.60
C TYR A 310 19.45 -14.75 -7.09
N LEU A 311 19.60 -14.90 -8.41
CA LEU A 311 20.53 -15.87 -9.01
C LEU A 311 22.00 -15.61 -8.60
N PHE A 312 22.47 -14.35 -8.59
CA PHE A 312 23.81 -13.98 -8.09
C PHE A 312 23.80 -12.81 -7.09
N ASP A 313 22.81 -11.92 -7.16
CA ASP A 313 22.63 -10.82 -6.23
C ASP A 313 21.13 -10.63 -5.92
N LYS A 314 20.81 -9.74 -4.99
CA LYS A 314 19.42 -9.56 -4.51
C LYS A 314 18.49 -8.88 -5.54
N GLU A 315 19.04 -8.38 -6.64
CA GLU A 315 18.35 -7.59 -7.66
C GLU A 315 18.18 -8.35 -8.97
N MET A 316 18.65 -9.60 -9.03
CA MET A 316 18.75 -10.33 -10.28
C MET A 316 18.03 -11.68 -10.23
N ASP A 317 17.07 -11.85 -11.14
CA ASP A 317 16.25 -13.04 -11.28
C ASP A 317 16.57 -13.75 -12.60
N PHE A 318 16.45 -15.07 -12.59
CA PHE A 318 16.57 -15.91 -13.78
C PHE A 318 15.26 -16.64 -14.03
N ILE A 319 14.78 -16.60 -15.27
CA ILE A 319 13.52 -17.19 -15.69
C ILE A 319 13.81 -18.12 -16.86
N SER A 320 13.44 -19.39 -16.72
CA SER A 320 13.51 -20.37 -17.80
C SER A 320 12.10 -20.82 -18.16
N THR A 321 11.72 -20.67 -19.42
CA THR A 321 10.37 -20.99 -19.90
C THR A 321 10.44 -21.97 -21.05
N LEU A 322 9.65 -23.03 -20.95
CA LEU A 322 9.32 -23.93 -22.05
C LEU A 322 7.84 -23.74 -22.39
N SER A 323 7.53 -23.48 -23.65
CA SER A 323 6.15 -23.29 -24.10
C SER A 323 5.91 -23.96 -25.44
N THR A 324 4.73 -24.56 -25.59
CA THR A 324 4.21 -24.97 -26.88
C THR A 324 2.91 -24.24 -27.18
N SER A 325 2.71 -23.83 -28.43
CA SER A 325 1.46 -23.25 -28.88
C SER A 325 1.02 -23.80 -30.23
N LYS A 326 -0.29 -23.83 -30.43
CA LYS A 326 -0.95 -23.97 -31.72
C LYS A 326 -1.78 -22.73 -31.93
N ASP A 327 -1.45 -21.98 -32.98
CA ASP A 327 -2.08 -20.72 -33.33
C ASP A 327 -2.73 -20.86 -34.72
N ASP A 328 -4.05 -20.65 -34.79
CA ASP A 328 -4.87 -20.76 -36.00
C ASP A 328 -5.08 -19.36 -36.58
N PHE A 329 -4.36 -19.07 -37.68
CA PHE A 329 -4.48 -17.81 -38.41
C PHE A 329 -5.31 -18.01 -39.67
N PRO A 330 -5.94 -16.95 -40.21
CA PRO A 330 -6.73 -17.05 -41.45
C PRO A 330 -6.00 -17.64 -42.66
N SER A 331 -4.67 -17.57 -42.67
CA SER A 331 -3.84 -17.98 -43.80
C SER A 331 -3.02 -19.26 -43.56
N TYR A 332 -2.85 -19.68 -42.30
CA TYR A 332 -2.04 -20.84 -41.92
C TYR A 332 -2.27 -21.20 -40.45
N THR A 333 -1.98 -22.45 -40.10
CA THR A 333 -1.81 -22.91 -38.72
C THR A 333 -0.33 -22.92 -38.37
N SER A 334 0.04 -22.46 -37.17
CA SER A 334 1.40 -22.50 -36.64
C SER A 334 1.48 -23.32 -35.37
N GLU A 335 2.35 -24.33 -35.37
CA GLU A 335 2.71 -25.13 -34.20
C GLU A 335 4.11 -24.75 -33.75
N ASN A 336 4.22 -24.25 -32.52
CA ASN A 336 5.45 -23.69 -31.98
C ASN A 336 5.91 -24.48 -30.75
N LEU A 337 7.22 -24.71 -30.65
CA LEU A 337 7.91 -25.11 -29.43
C LEU A 337 9.00 -24.07 -29.15
N ASN A 338 8.85 -23.32 -28.07
CA ASN A 338 9.77 -22.26 -27.68
C ASN A 338 10.40 -22.56 -26.33
N PHE A 339 11.72 -22.43 -26.26
CA PHE A 339 12.50 -22.47 -25.03
C PHE A 339 13.23 -21.14 -24.86
N SER A 340 12.98 -20.45 -23.76
CA SER A 340 13.61 -19.15 -23.48
C SER A 340 14.25 -19.11 -22.11
N ASN A 341 15.39 -18.42 -22.03
CA ASN A 341 16.05 -18.08 -20.77
C ASN A 341 16.20 -16.59 -20.70
N GLU A 342 15.81 -16.02 -19.58
CA GLU A 342 15.79 -14.59 -19.34
C GLU A 342 16.48 -14.29 -18.01
N ILE A 343 17.29 -13.24 -18.00
CA ILE A 343 17.84 -12.63 -16.79
C ILE A 343 17.25 -11.23 -16.68
N THR A 344 16.62 -10.97 -15.55
CA THR A 344 16.10 -9.64 -15.19
C THR A 344 16.96 -9.09 -14.07
N LYS A 345 17.51 -7.88 -14.23
CA LYS A 345 18.25 -7.17 -13.19
C LYS A 345 17.60 -5.82 -12.89
N LYS A 346 17.24 -5.60 -11.63
CA LYS A 346 16.81 -4.29 -11.15
C LYS A 346 18.03 -3.37 -11.05
N ILE A 347 18.07 -2.32 -11.87
CA ILE A 347 19.16 -1.32 -11.86
C ILE A 347 18.79 -0.15 -10.97
N PHE A 348 17.54 0.29 -11.05
CA PHE A 348 16.96 1.33 -10.20
C PHE A 348 15.63 0.86 -9.64
N ASN A 349 15.08 1.58 -8.66
CA ASN A 349 13.81 1.19 -8.04
C ASN A 349 12.65 1.06 -9.05
N ASP A 350 12.71 1.83 -10.14
CA ASP A 350 11.72 1.87 -11.21
C ASP A 350 12.23 1.30 -12.54
N ILE A 351 13.49 0.85 -12.66
CA ILE A 351 14.08 0.40 -13.94
C ILE A 351 14.65 -1.01 -13.81
N ASN A 352 14.16 -1.91 -14.66
CA ASN A 352 14.68 -3.27 -14.85
C ASN A 352 15.38 -3.38 -16.20
N PHE A 353 16.50 -4.09 -16.22
CA PHE A 353 17.19 -4.52 -17.43
C PHE A 353 16.92 -5.99 -17.65
N ASN A 354 16.50 -6.35 -18.85
CA ASN A 354 16.21 -7.72 -19.23
C ASN A 354 17.10 -8.14 -20.38
N THR A 355 17.65 -9.35 -20.28
CA THR A 355 18.35 -10.00 -21.39
C THR A 355 17.77 -11.40 -21.54
N SER A 356 17.34 -11.75 -22.76
CA SER A 356 16.78 -13.07 -23.02
C SER A 356 17.32 -13.70 -24.30
N PHE A 357 17.45 -15.01 -24.24
CA PHE A 357 17.82 -15.86 -25.37
C PHE A 357 16.73 -16.93 -25.54
N SER A 358 16.17 -17.02 -26.74
CA SER A 358 15.06 -17.91 -27.04
C SER A 358 15.33 -18.69 -28.32
N VAL A 359 15.01 -19.98 -28.28
CA VAL A 359 15.02 -20.87 -29.45
C VAL A 359 13.60 -21.34 -29.68
N GLN A 360 13.09 -21.11 -30.88
CA GLN A 360 11.75 -21.49 -31.31
C GLN A 360 11.84 -22.40 -32.52
N TYR A 361 11.26 -23.59 -32.39
CA TYR A 361 10.90 -24.43 -33.52
C TYR A 361 9.47 -24.11 -33.93
N SER A 362 9.23 -23.84 -35.21
CA SER A 362 7.91 -23.55 -35.76
C SER A 362 7.62 -24.46 -36.94
N ARG A 363 6.42 -25.04 -36.96
CA ARG A 363 5.90 -25.79 -38.09
C ARG A 363 4.63 -25.12 -38.59
N LEU A 364 4.57 -24.85 -39.90
CA LEU A 364 3.41 -24.28 -40.55
C LEU A 364 2.60 -25.38 -41.25
N SER A 365 1.29 -25.27 -41.23
CA SER A 365 0.38 -26.19 -41.93
C SER A 365 -0.85 -25.43 -42.43
N GLU A 366 -1.64 -26.07 -43.30
CA GLU A 366 -2.92 -25.52 -43.80
C GLU A 366 -2.76 -24.13 -44.47
N ILE A 367 -1.68 -23.95 -45.23
CA ILE A 367 -1.32 -22.69 -45.89
C ILE A 367 -2.27 -22.44 -47.07
N SER A 368 -2.97 -21.29 -47.09
CA SER A 368 -3.94 -20.97 -48.15
C SER A 368 -3.32 -20.35 -49.42
N GLY A 369 -3.95 -20.63 -50.56
CA GLY A 369 -3.41 -20.46 -51.93
C GLY A 369 -2.99 -19.03 -52.33
N SER A 370 -1.68 -18.86 -52.47
CA SER A 370 -0.87 -17.86 -53.23
C SER A 370 0.56 -17.81 -52.68
N THR A 371 0.76 -18.34 -51.45
CA THR A 371 2.04 -18.54 -50.78
C THR A 371 2.55 -19.98 -50.85
N SER A 372 1.73 -20.97 -51.23
CA SER A 372 2.16 -22.37 -51.35
C SER A 372 3.32 -22.57 -52.33
N ASP A 373 3.39 -21.73 -53.37
CA ASP A 373 4.48 -21.75 -54.35
C ASP A 373 5.74 -20.98 -53.87
N PHE A 374 5.66 -20.31 -52.72
CA PHE A 374 6.71 -19.44 -52.13
C PHE A 374 7.23 -19.93 -50.77
N VAL A 375 6.60 -20.92 -50.15
CA VAL A 375 7.07 -21.54 -48.90
C VAL A 375 7.91 -22.77 -49.26
N GLU A 376 9.23 -22.60 -49.27
CA GLU A 376 10.18 -23.66 -49.62
C GLU A 376 10.32 -24.70 -48.50
N ASP A 377 10.11 -24.30 -47.25
CA ASP A 377 10.15 -25.15 -46.04
C ASP A 377 8.96 -24.86 -45.12
N ASP A 378 8.32 -25.89 -44.59
CA ASP A 378 7.22 -25.78 -43.63
C ASP A 378 7.70 -25.83 -42.16
N GLU A 379 9.02 -25.95 -41.94
CA GLU A 379 9.67 -26.09 -40.64
C GLU A 379 10.79 -25.06 -40.48
N TYR A 380 10.79 -24.36 -39.34
CA TYR A 380 11.70 -23.25 -39.07
C TYR A 380 12.33 -23.36 -37.69
N PHE A 381 13.62 -23.03 -37.62
CA PHE A 381 14.31 -22.75 -36.36
C PHE A 381 14.63 -21.26 -36.28
N LEU A 382 14.02 -20.59 -35.33
CA LEU A 382 14.23 -19.19 -35.04
C LEU A 382 15.00 -19.06 -33.74
N THR A 383 16.02 -18.21 -33.74
CA THR A 383 16.76 -17.85 -32.54
C THR A 383 16.63 -16.35 -32.32
N PHE A 384 16.22 -15.97 -31.12
CA PHE A 384 16.03 -14.59 -30.73
C PHE A 384 16.97 -14.24 -29.58
N PHE A 385 17.58 -13.08 -29.68
CA PHE A 385 18.30 -12.46 -28.58
C PHE A 385 17.68 -11.08 -28.35
N ASN A 386 17.13 -10.87 -27.17
CA ASN A 386 16.47 -9.63 -26.82
C ASN A 386 17.19 -8.97 -25.65
N ILE A 387 17.35 -7.66 -25.73
CA ILE A 387 17.79 -6.81 -24.63
C ILE A 387 16.73 -5.71 -24.47
N GLY A 388 16.27 -5.50 -23.24
CA GLY A 388 15.23 -4.53 -22.93
C GLY A 388 15.51 -3.75 -21.66
N LEU A 389 14.94 -2.56 -21.58
CA LEU A 389 14.82 -1.77 -20.36
C LEU A 389 13.35 -1.50 -20.12
N ASP A 390 12.84 -1.93 -18.98
CA ASP A 390 11.47 -1.67 -18.55
C ASP A 390 11.47 -0.66 -17.42
N ARG A 391 10.67 0.40 -17.56
CA ARG A 391 10.44 1.37 -16.50
C ARG A 391 9.03 1.21 -15.92
N SER A 392 8.94 0.88 -14.64
CA SER A 392 7.67 0.91 -13.90
C SER A 392 7.30 2.36 -13.60
N THR A 393 6.17 2.85 -14.14
CA THR A 393 5.64 4.20 -13.86
C THR A 393 4.60 4.22 -12.74
N VAL A 394 4.42 3.09 -12.05
CA VAL A 394 3.41 2.90 -10.98
C VAL A 394 3.99 3.19 -9.61
#